data_AF-A0A416U264-F1
#
_entry.id   AF-A0A416U264-F1
#
_cell.length_a   1.000
_cell.length_b   1.000
_cell.length_c   1.000
_cell.angle_alpha   90.00
_cell.angle_beta   90.00
_cell.angle_gamma   90.00
#
_symmetry.space_group_name_H-M   'P 1'
#
loop_
_entity.id
_entity.type
_entity.pdbx_description
1 polymer ?
#
loop_
_entity_poly.entity_id
_entity_poly.type
_entity_poly.pdbx_seq_one_letter_code
_entity_poly.pdbx_strand_id
1 'polypeptide(L)'
;MITMRYKYLTETQIEKLESLTPEEAEKIQQIYLDNDMYELKKICKTLIYKKKKSSKDLPTLHDAELESLAVEVFLSSLLKYDSSVKCTFKTFLYGNIWRKYWTYTRDIERKKRCVYVPDIDEETGKQKVDKEGNPKEKPVFDISIYSQIDEDGMQLWETFVSGKTVEDVVFQNDQEMSSTMREYTNKLSRVQSVILHMLADGFNEEEILQNLHISKSLYNDSLKAIRNNTNTRILRRDY
;
A
#
# COMPACT_ATOMS: atom_id res chain seq x y z
N MET A 1 -24.38 -18.80 42.56
CA MET A 1 -23.07 -19.00 41.91
C MET A 1 -22.36 -17.66 41.91
N ILE A 2 -21.17 -17.58 42.50
CA ILE A 2 -20.34 -16.37 42.44
C ILE A 2 -19.64 -16.41 41.09
N THR A 3 -20.03 -15.55 40.16
CA THR A 3 -19.33 -15.37 38.89
C THR A 3 -17.98 -14.73 39.20
N MET A 4 -16.90 -15.52 39.20
CA MET A 4 -15.54 -14.97 39.29
C MET A 4 -15.26 -14.18 38.02
N ARG A 5 -15.31 -12.85 38.12
CA ARG A 5 -14.93 -11.94 37.03
C ARG A 5 -13.43 -11.70 37.08
N TYR A 6 -12.70 -12.34 36.17
CA TYR A 6 -11.29 -12.05 35.95
C TYR A 6 -11.13 -10.79 35.08
N LYS A 7 -10.09 -9.99 35.35
CA LYS A 7 -9.94 -8.66 34.76
C LYS A 7 -9.71 -8.65 33.25
N TYR A 8 -9.02 -9.65 32.69
CA TYR A 8 -8.53 -9.60 31.30
C TYR A 8 -9.02 -10.72 30.38
N LEU A 9 -9.23 -11.93 30.88
CA LEU A 9 -9.72 -13.04 30.05
C LEU A 9 -11.23 -13.19 30.19
N THR A 10 -11.84 -13.52 29.06
CA THR A 10 -13.21 -14.05 29.03
C THR A 10 -13.25 -15.47 29.59
N GLU A 11 -14.42 -15.91 30.03
CA GLU A 11 -14.66 -17.29 30.49
C GLU A 11 -14.18 -18.32 29.45
N THR A 12 -14.50 -18.10 28.18
CA THR A 12 -14.07 -18.98 27.07
C THR A 12 -12.55 -19.06 26.87
N GLN A 13 -11.80 -18.04 27.28
CA GLN A 13 -10.34 -18.05 27.21
C GLN A 13 -9.73 -18.73 28.43
N ILE A 14 -10.39 -18.64 29.58
CA ILE A 14 -9.97 -19.33 30.82
C ILE A 14 -10.09 -20.86 30.64
N GLU A 15 -11.17 -21.32 30.01
CA GLU A 15 -11.35 -22.74 29.67
C GLU A 15 -10.27 -23.29 28.73
N LYS A 16 -9.52 -22.41 28.04
CA LYS A 16 -8.43 -22.78 27.13
C LYS A 16 -7.05 -22.80 27.79
N LEU A 17 -6.95 -22.50 29.09
CA LEU A 17 -5.69 -22.62 29.82
C LEU A 17 -5.30 -24.10 29.91
N GLU A 18 -4.11 -24.45 29.42
CA GLU A 18 -3.65 -25.85 29.39
C GLU A 18 -3.02 -26.28 30.72
N SER A 19 -2.24 -25.40 31.37
CA SER A 19 -1.46 -25.74 32.57
C SER A 19 -1.66 -24.79 33.74
N LEU A 20 -1.97 -23.50 33.49
CA LEU A 20 -2.11 -22.51 34.55
C LEU A 20 -3.50 -22.53 35.16
N THR A 21 -3.56 -22.26 36.46
CA THR A 21 -4.82 -21.85 37.09
C THR A 21 -5.22 -20.44 36.62
N PRO A 22 -6.52 -20.10 36.66
CA PRO A 22 -6.98 -18.75 36.29
C PRO A 22 -6.31 -17.64 37.12
N GLU A 23 -6.04 -17.90 38.40
CA GLU A 23 -5.38 -16.96 39.32
C GLU A 23 -3.92 -16.73 38.97
N GLU A 24 -3.18 -17.78 38.57
CA GLU A 24 -1.81 -17.64 38.08
C GLU A 24 -1.76 -16.88 36.76
N ALA A 25 -2.68 -17.18 35.85
CA ALA A 25 -2.80 -16.46 34.58
C ALA A 25 -3.10 -14.97 34.81
N GLU A 26 -3.97 -14.62 35.75
CA GLU A 26 -4.28 -13.24 36.12
C GLU A 26 -3.06 -12.51 36.68
N LYS A 27 -2.27 -13.14 37.56
CA LYS A 27 -1.02 -12.55 38.06
C LYS A 27 -0.03 -12.22 36.94
N ILE A 28 0.10 -13.12 35.96
CA ILE A 28 0.94 -12.87 34.78
C ILE A 28 0.37 -11.70 33.97
N GLN A 29 -0.94 -11.67 33.73
CA GLN A 29 -1.57 -10.57 32.99
C GLN A 29 -1.38 -9.23 33.67
N GLN A 30 -1.52 -9.14 34.99
CA GLN A 30 -1.26 -7.90 35.72
C GLN A 30 0.15 -7.39 35.47
N ILE A 31 1.17 -8.25 35.49
CA ILE A 31 2.56 -7.85 35.22
C ILE A 31 2.74 -7.24 33.81
N TYR A 32 2.10 -7.83 32.80
CA TYR A 32 2.36 -7.46 31.39
C TYR A 32 1.36 -6.50 30.78
N LEU A 33 0.12 -6.46 31.28
CA LEU A 33 -0.98 -5.70 30.72
C LEU A 33 -1.34 -4.45 31.53
N ASP A 34 -1.02 -4.41 32.83
CA ASP A 34 -1.18 -3.16 33.60
C ASP A 34 -0.19 -2.08 33.14
N ASN A 35 -0.44 -0.85 33.59
CA ASN A 35 0.38 0.32 33.30
C ASN A 35 0.61 0.49 31.78
N ASP A 36 -0.48 0.43 31.01
CA ASP A 36 -0.46 0.58 29.55
C ASP A 36 0.53 -0.40 28.87
N MET A 37 0.53 -1.65 29.35
CA MET A 37 1.36 -2.75 28.86
C MET A 37 2.87 -2.48 28.92
N TYR A 38 3.34 -1.69 29.90
CA TYR A 38 4.74 -1.23 29.95
C TYR A 38 5.77 -2.38 29.83
N GLU A 39 5.60 -3.47 30.58
CA GLU A 39 6.55 -4.60 30.55
C GLU A 39 6.53 -5.34 29.20
N LEU A 40 5.36 -5.51 28.58
CA LEU A 40 5.26 -6.09 27.25
C LEU A 40 5.91 -5.17 26.21
N LYS A 41 5.58 -3.87 26.22
CA LYS A 41 6.18 -2.85 25.33
C LYS A 41 7.71 -2.80 25.47
N LYS A 42 8.25 -2.98 26.68
CA LYS A 42 9.70 -3.06 26.92
C LYS A 42 10.34 -4.27 26.24
N ILE A 43 9.70 -5.44 26.29
CA ILE A 43 10.14 -6.61 25.53
C ILE A 43 10.05 -6.35 24.02
N CYS A 44 8.94 -5.80 23.54
CA CYS A 44 8.72 -5.48 22.12
C CYS A 44 9.81 -4.54 21.60
N LYS A 45 10.04 -3.40 22.26
CA LYS A 45 11.08 -2.43 21.88
C LYS A 45 12.46 -3.08 21.79
N THR A 46 12.80 -3.93 22.76
CA THR A 46 14.08 -4.66 22.76
C THR A 46 14.18 -5.61 21.56
N LEU A 47 13.12 -6.37 21.26
CA LEU A 47 13.11 -7.33 20.17
C LEU A 47 13.06 -6.66 18.79
N ILE A 48 12.29 -5.59 18.63
CA ILE A 48 12.22 -4.78 17.39
C ILE A 48 13.60 -4.19 17.11
N TYR A 49 14.26 -3.61 18.11
CA TYR A 49 15.64 -3.11 17.94
C TYR A 49 16.61 -4.20 17.50
N LYS A 50 16.59 -5.37 18.16
CA LYS A 50 17.40 -6.52 17.75
C LYS A 50 17.08 -6.98 16.33
N LYS A 51 15.80 -6.93 15.94
CA LYS A 51 15.36 -7.33 14.62
C LYS A 51 15.86 -6.37 13.56
N LYS A 52 15.71 -5.06 13.73
CA LYS A 52 16.25 -4.03 12.82
C LYS A 52 17.77 -4.12 12.69
N LYS A 53 18.48 -4.48 13.76
CA LYS A 53 19.93 -4.75 13.67
C LYS A 53 20.27 -5.97 12.80
N SER A 54 19.37 -6.95 12.73
CA SER A 54 19.56 -8.19 11.95
C SER A 54 19.03 -8.08 10.51
N SER A 55 17.95 -7.33 10.30
CA SER A 55 17.32 -7.00 9.02
C SER A 55 17.37 -5.49 8.85
N LYS A 56 18.53 -4.96 8.41
CA LYS A 56 18.82 -3.51 8.37
C LYS A 56 17.82 -2.73 7.51
N ASP A 57 17.24 -3.39 6.52
CA ASP A 57 16.32 -2.79 5.56
C ASP A 57 14.85 -2.78 6.04
N LEU A 58 14.54 -3.38 7.20
CA LEU A 58 13.16 -3.42 7.72
C LEU A 58 12.69 -2.01 8.15
N PRO A 59 11.67 -1.43 7.47
CA PRO A 59 11.20 -0.09 7.78
C PRO A 59 10.50 0.01 9.12
N THR A 60 10.53 1.21 9.71
CA THR A 60 9.79 1.54 10.94
C THR A 60 8.27 1.43 10.77
N LEU A 61 7.74 1.47 9.54
CA LEU A 61 6.31 1.28 9.27
C LEU A 61 5.77 -0.06 9.82
N HIS A 62 6.61 -1.08 9.93
CA HIS A 62 6.22 -2.39 10.47
C HIS A 62 6.25 -2.47 12.01
N ASP A 63 6.69 -1.43 12.73
CA ASP A 63 6.80 -1.49 14.19
C ASP A 63 5.45 -1.72 14.87
N ALA A 64 4.40 -1.04 14.41
CA ALA A 64 3.04 -1.21 14.94
C ALA A 64 2.49 -2.62 14.70
N GLU A 65 2.81 -3.22 13.53
CA GLU A 65 2.43 -4.59 13.22
C GLU A 65 3.16 -5.58 14.13
N LEU A 66 4.47 -5.38 14.35
CA LEU A 66 5.26 -6.20 15.27
C LEU A 66 4.73 -6.09 16.71
N GLU A 67 4.36 -4.89 17.18
CA GLU A 67 3.74 -4.70 18.49
C GLU A 67 2.40 -5.45 18.61
N SER A 68 1.57 -5.40 17.57
CA SER A 68 0.29 -6.11 17.52
C SER A 68 0.49 -7.63 17.57
N LEU A 69 1.46 -8.16 16.81
CA LEU A 69 1.82 -9.59 16.83
C LEU A 69 2.34 -10.02 18.21
N ALA A 70 3.02 -9.15 18.95
CA ALA A 70 3.49 -9.47 20.28
C ALA A 70 2.34 -9.65 21.29
N VAL A 71 1.26 -8.88 21.15
CA VAL A 71 0.03 -9.05 21.96
C VAL A 71 -0.67 -10.37 21.63
N GLU A 72 -0.78 -10.73 20.35
CA GLU A 72 -1.31 -12.03 19.90
C GLU A 72 -0.49 -13.20 20.50
N VAL A 73 0.83 -13.08 20.42
CA VAL A 73 1.76 -14.09 20.95
C VAL A 73 1.73 -14.13 22.47
N PHE A 74 1.53 -13.01 23.15
CA PHE A 74 1.34 -12.97 24.60
C PHE A 74 0.17 -13.85 25.01
N LEU A 75 -0.99 -13.64 24.39
CA LEU A 75 -2.19 -14.43 24.69
C LEU A 75 -1.95 -15.93 24.41
N SER A 76 -1.41 -16.25 23.25
CA SER A 76 -1.11 -17.63 22.87
C SER A 76 -0.08 -18.30 23.79
N SER A 77 0.91 -17.54 24.26
CA SER A 77 1.91 -18.02 25.21
C SER A 77 1.31 -18.23 26.59
N LEU A 78 0.39 -17.37 27.02
CA LEU A 78 -0.28 -17.50 28.31
C LEU A 78 -1.12 -18.78 28.38
N LEU A 79 -1.86 -19.08 27.31
CA LEU A 79 -2.70 -20.29 27.25
C LEU A 79 -1.91 -21.59 27.37
N LYS A 80 -0.65 -21.60 26.89
CA LYS A 80 0.20 -22.80 26.77
C LYS A 80 1.35 -22.85 27.77
N TYR A 81 1.50 -21.83 28.61
CA TYR A 81 2.65 -21.78 29.51
C TYR A 81 2.46 -22.75 30.65
N ASP A 82 3.47 -23.58 30.88
CA ASP A 82 3.52 -24.52 31.99
C ASP A 82 4.53 -24.03 33.02
N SER A 83 4.04 -23.67 34.21
CA SER A 83 4.86 -23.19 35.34
C SER A 83 5.73 -24.29 35.96
N SER A 84 5.46 -25.57 35.68
CA SER A 84 6.28 -26.70 36.14
C SER A 84 7.59 -26.82 35.37
N VAL A 85 7.66 -26.27 34.15
CA VAL A 85 8.87 -26.25 33.33
C VAL A 85 9.86 -25.26 33.93
N LYS A 86 11.16 -25.60 33.93
CA LYS A 86 12.27 -24.77 34.44
C LYS A 86 12.57 -23.53 33.58
N CYS A 87 11.55 -22.74 33.23
CA CYS A 87 11.72 -21.45 32.58
C CYS A 87 10.67 -20.46 33.07
N THR A 88 11.05 -19.19 33.21
CA THR A 88 10.09 -18.14 33.57
C THR A 88 9.18 -17.80 32.39
N PHE A 89 7.96 -17.34 32.67
CA PHE A 89 7.04 -16.86 31.62
C PHE A 89 7.71 -15.80 30.73
N LYS A 90 8.51 -14.90 31.31
CA LYS A 90 9.26 -13.88 30.58
C LYS A 90 10.17 -14.49 29.51
N THR A 91 10.94 -15.51 29.88
CA THR A 91 11.86 -16.21 28.97
C THR A 91 11.09 -16.93 27.86
N PHE A 92 9.99 -17.61 28.22
CA PHE A 92 9.13 -18.33 27.29
C PHE A 92 8.50 -17.37 26.26
N LEU A 93 7.87 -16.30 26.75
CA LEU A 93 7.26 -15.24 25.94
C LEU A 93 8.28 -14.58 25.01
N TYR A 94 9.45 -14.20 25.55
CA TYR A 94 10.52 -13.56 24.76
C TYR A 94 10.92 -14.42 23.55
N GLY A 95 11.11 -15.72 23.76
CA GLY A 95 11.42 -16.66 22.69
C GLY A 95 10.29 -16.78 21.67
N ASN A 96 9.03 -16.83 22.12
CA ASN A 96 7.88 -16.94 21.22
C ASN A 96 7.70 -15.69 20.36
N ILE A 97 7.79 -14.49 20.94
CA ILE A 97 7.70 -13.23 20.20
C ILE A 97 8.82 -13.16 19.16
N TRP A 98 10.06 -13.49 19.56
CA TRP A 98 11.20 -13.48 18.64
C TRP A 98 10.99 -14.40 17.43
N ARG A 99 10.49 -15.62 17.63
CA ARG A 99 10.17 -16.55 16.53
C ARG A 99 9.06 -16.02 15.61
N LYS A 100 8.02 -15.38 16.18
CA LYS A 100 6.95 -14.76 15.38
C LYS A 100 7.49 -13.60 14.55
N TYR A 101 8.36 -12.76 15.10
CA TYR A 101 8.98 -11.66 14.36
C TYR A 101 9.84 -12.17 13.18
N TRP A 102 10.64 -13.22 13.40
CA TRP A 102 11.37 -13.87 12.31
C TRP A 102 10.45 -14.45 11.24
N THR A 103 9.36 -15.08 11.66
CA THR A 103 8.35 -15.63 10.75
C THR A 103 7.73 -14.52 9.90
N TYR A 104 7.28 -13.43 10.53
CA TYR A 104 6.67 -12.29 9.86
C TYR A 104 7.62 -11.65 8.84
N THR A 105 8.82 -11.27 9.29
CA THR A 105 9.81 -10.59 8.44
C THR A 105 10.28 -11.43 7.27
N ARG A 106 10.57 -12.72 7.49
CA ARG A 106 10.84 -13.66 6.41
C ARG A 106 9.69 -13.71 5.41
N ASP A 107 8.46 -13.69 5.90
CA ASP A 107 7.27 -13.85 5.06
C ASP A 107 7.01 -12.63 4.18
N ILE A 108 7.27 -11.40 4.66
CA ILE A 108 7.18 -10.17 3.86
C ILE A 108 8.41 -9.97 2.94
N GLU A 109 9.59 -10.46 3.34
CA GLU A 109 10.82 -10.39 2.54
C GLU A 109 10.92 -11.54 1.51
N ARG A 110 9.95 -12.44 1.40
CA ARG A 110 10.03 -13.50 0.37
C ARG A 110 9.97 -12.88 -1.02
N LYS A 111 10.94 -13.20 -1.89
CA LYS A 111 11.00 -12.76 -3.31
C LYS A 111 9.70 -12.95 -4.12
N LYS A 112 8.85 -13.92 -3.75
CA LYS A 112 7.54 -14.13 -4.40
C LYS A 112 6.45 -13.14 -3.96
N ARG A 113 6.71 -12.33 -2.91
CA ARG A 113 5.76 -11.42 -2.26
C ARG A 113 6.27 -9.98 -2.17
N CYS A 114 7.54 -9.76 -2.47
CA CYS A 114 8.20 -8.47 -2.40
C CYS A 114 9.18 -8.35 -3.57
N VAL A 115 9.26 -7.15 -4.14
CA VAL A 115 10.22 -6.82 -5.20
C VAL A 115 11.60 -6.65 -4.58
N TYR A 116 12.62 -7.16 -5.26
CA TYR A 116 14.01 -6.98 -4.88
C TYR A 116 14.71 -6.07 -5.88
N VAL A 117 15.55 -5.17 -5.38
CA VAL A 117 16.37 -4.25 -6.20
C VAL A 117 17.83 -4.34 -5.81
N PRO A 118 18.77 -4.00 -6.72
CA PRO A 118 20.18 -3.87 -6.38
C PRO A 118 20.40 -2.99 -5.13
N ASP A 119 21.18 -3.48 -4.17
CA ASP A 119 21.59 -2.69 -2.99
C ASP A 119 22.73 -1.76 -3.41
N ILE A 120 22.38 -0.56 -3.87
CA ILE A 120 23.34 0.47 -4.29
C ILE A 120 23.87 1.21 -3.07
N ASP A 121 25.18 1.43 -3.06
CA ASP A 121 25.84 2.34 -2.15
C ASP A 121 25.66 3.79 -2.65
N GLU A 122 25.00 4.63 -1.85
CA GLU A 122 24.60 5.98 -2.25
C GLU A 122 25.80 6.91 -2.50
N GLU A 123 26.93 6.69 -1.82
CA GLU A 123 28.13 7.52 -1.99
C GLU A 123 28.90 7.16 -3.27
N THR A 124 29.01 5.87 -3.56
CA THR A 124 29.85 5.37 -4.66
C THR A 124 29.06 5.07 -5.94
N GLY A 125 27.74 4.94 -5.85
CA GLY A 125 26.86 4.51 -6.95
C GLY A 125 27.05 3.05 -7.39
N LYS A 126 27.86 2.27 -6.65
CA LYS A 126 28.15 0.86 -6.98
C LYS A 126 27.23 -0.08 -6.21
N GLN A 127 26.91 -1.21 -6.83
CA GLN A 127 26.17 -2.27 -6.13
C GLN A 127 27.07 -2.92 -5.09
N LYS A 128 26.54 -3.07 -3.87
CA LYS A 128 27.20 -3.79 -2.79
C LYS A 128 27.29 -5.26 -3.14
N VAL A 129 28.32 -5.94 -2.63
CA VAL A 129 28.49 -7.38 -2.77
C VAL A 129 28.30 -8.08 -1.42
N ASP A 130 27.83 -9.32 -1.46
CA ASP A 130 27.75 -10.17 -0.29
C ASP A 130 29.15 -10.71 0.11
N LYS A 131 29.19 -11.54 1.15
CA LYS A 131 30.45 -12.13 1.66
C LYS A 131 31.12 -13.09 0.66
N GLU A 132 30.38 -13.56 -0.34
CA GLU A 132 30.82 -14.50 -1.36
C GLU A 132 31.21 -13.76 -2.66
N GLY A 133 31.04 -12.44 -2.71
CA GLY A 133 31.34 -11.60 -3.87
C GLY A 133 30.19 -11.47 -4.86
N ASN A 134 29.01 -12.00 -4.56
CA ASN A 134 27.84 -11.88 -5.44
C ASN A 134 27.17 -10.51 -5.27
N PRO A 135 26.54 -9.96 -6.33
CA PRO A 135 25.79 -8.72 -6.23
C PRO A 135 24.66 -8.83 -5.20
N LYS A 136 24.62 -7.91 -4.25
CA LYS A 136 23.64 -7.88 -3.17
C LYS A 136 22.36 -7.20 -3.65
N GLU A 137 21.23 -7.79 -3.31
CA GLU A 137 19.89 -7.22 -3.50
C GLU A 137 19.25 -6.91 -2.14
N LYS A 138 18.31 -5.96 -2.12
CA LYS A 138 17.51 -5.62 -0.95
C LYS A 138 16.01 -5.66 -1.27
N PRO A 139 15.15 -6.03 -0.31
CA PRO A 139 13.70 -5.96 -0.48
C PRO A 139 13.24 -4.49 -0.59
N VAL A 140 12.21 -4.26 -1.39
CA VAL A 140 11.48 -2.99 -1.48
C VAL A 140 10.16 -3.16 -0.74
N PHE A 141 9.97 -2.35 0.30
CA PHE A 141 8.74 -2.33 1.08
C PHE A 141 7.81 -1.24 0.58
N ASP A 142 6.52 -1.48 0.72
CA ASP A 142 5.49 -0.50 0.38
C ASP A 142 5.64 0.73 1.28
N ILE A 143 5.45 1.89 0.68
CA ILE A 143 5.41 3.18 1.37
C ILE A 143 4.01 3.78 1.21
N SER A 144 3.67 4.73 2.08
CA SER A 144 2.40 5.44 1.95
C SER A 144 2.39 6.23 0.65
N ILE A 145 1.27 6.20 -0.07
CA ILE A 145 1.06 7.07 -1.23
C ILE A 145 1.09 8.56 -0.84
N TYR A 146 0.88 8.87 0.45
CA TYR A 146 0.95 10.21 1.02
C TYR A 146 2.35 10.57 1.57
N SER A 147 3.35 9.71 1.37
CA SER A 147 4.73 10.02 1.74
C SER A 147 5.26 11.19 0.90
N GLN A 148 5.92 12.14 1.57
CA GLN A 148 6.64 13.23 0.91
C GLN A 148 7.87 12.68 0.19
N ILE A 149 8.10 13.14 -1.04
CA ILE A 149 9.18 12.65 -1.91
C ILE A 149 10.25 13.70 -2.23
N ASP A 150 10.00 14.97 -1.91
CA ASP A 150 10.97 16.07 -2.05
C ASP A 150 10.87 17.09 -0.89
N GLU A 151 11.78 18.07 -0.90
CA GLU A 151 11.83 19.15 0.09
C GLU A 151 10.67 20.14 -0.05
N ASP A 152 10.06 20.23 -1.23
CA ASP A 152 8.93 21.11 -1.53
C ASP A 152 7.59 20.56 -1.01
N GLY A 153 7.60 19.32 -0.52
CA GLY A 153 6.46 18.67 0.11
C GLY A 153 5.54 17.94 -0.87
N MET A 154 5.99 17.70 -2.11
CA MET A 154 5.28 16.87 -3.08
C MET A 154 5.06 15.48 -2.49
N GLN A 155 3.85 14.94 -2.68
CA GLN A 155 3.48 13.61 -2.21
C GLN A 155 3.58 12.60 -3.34
N LEU A 156 3.91 11.34 -2.99
CA LEU A 156 4.09 10.27 -3.98
C LEU A 156 2.89 10.11 -4.92
N TRP A 157 1.65 10.20 -4.41
CA TRP A 157 0.44 10.03 -5.21
C TRP A 157 0.30 11.08 -6.33
N GLU A 158 0.91 12.26 -6.18
CA GLU A 158 0.87 13.33 -7.18
C GLU A 158 1.72 13.01 -8.42
N THR A 159 2.64 12.05 -8.29
CA THR A 159 3.47 11.57 -9.41
C THR A 159 2.80 10.50 -10.26
N PHE A 160 1.68 9.93 -9.77
CA PHE A 160 1.01 8.85 -10.47
C PHE A 160 0.28 9.38 -11.70
N VAL A 161 0.74 8.95 -12.87
CA VAL A 161 0.09 9.23 -14.14
C VAL A 161 -0.84 8.07 -14.49
N SER A 162 -2.09 8.37 -14.79
CA SER A 162 -3.04 7.39 -15.31
C SER A 162 -2.51 6.78 -16.61
N GLY A 163 -2.60 5.46 -16.77
CA GLY A 163 -2.26 4.76 -18.02
C GLY A 163 -3.22 5.06 -19.18
N LYS A 164 -4.31 5.80 -18.91
CA LYS A 164 -5.27 6.30 -19.90
C LYS A 164 -5.37 7.80 -19.77
N THR A 165 -5.32 8.52 -20.88
CA THR A 165 -5.64 9.95 -20.88
C THR A 165 -7.16 10.15 -20.91
N VAL A 166 -7.62 11.37 -20.67
CA VAL A 166 -9.06 11.73 -20.78
C VAL A 166 -9.60 11.34 -22.16
N GLU A 167 -8.81 11.58 -23.20
CA GLU A 167 -9.11 11.20 -24.58
C GLU A 167 -9.28 9.68 -24.74
N ASP A 168 -8.39 8.86 -24.16
CA ASP A 168 -8.54 7.41 -24.21
C ASP A 168 -9.79 6.91 -23.47
N VAL A 169 -10.42 7.73 -22.63
CA VAL A 169 -11.71 7.43 -21.97
C VAL A 169 -12.87 7.90 -22.83
N VAL A 170 -12.78 9.10 -23.40
CA VAL A 170 -13.81 9.68 -24.28
C VAL A 170 -13.97 8.89 -25.58
N PHE A 171 -12.88 8.36 -26.13
CA PHE A 171 -12.87 7.67 -27.43
C PHE A 171 -13.03 6.14 -27.36
N GLN A 172 -13.49 5.56 -26.23
CA GLN A 172 -13.51 4.09 -26.07
C GLN A 172 -14.48 3.36 -27.01
N ASN A 173 -15.36 4.05 -27.73
CA ASN A 173 -16.42 3.45 -28.55
C ASN A 173 -16.35 3.82 -30.05
N ASP A 174 -15.22 3.56 -30.71
CA ASP A 174 -15.11 3.59 -32.18
C ASP A 174 -15.97 2.51 -32.89
N GLN A 175 -16.54 1.54 -32.15
CA GLN A 175 -17.28 0.42 -32.72
C GLN A 175 -18.69 0.78 -33.25
N GLU A 176 -19.30 1.88 -32.79
CA GLU A 176 -20.63 2.30 -33.24
C GLU A 176 -20.59 3.30 -34.42
N MET A 177 -19.39 3.68 -34.85
CA MET A 177 -19.20 4.72 -35.86
C MET A 177 -19.32 4.15 -37.27
N SER A 178 -20.12 4.80 -38.14
CA SER A 178 -20.19 4.44 -39.56
C SER A 178 -18.81 4.54 -40.23
N SER A 179 -18.61 3.83 -41.34
CA SER A 179 -17.35 3.89 -42.10
C SER A 179 -17.00 5.32 -42.55
N THR A 180 -18.00 6.11 -42.94
CA THR A 180 -17.85 7.52 -43.34
C THR A 180 -17.50 8.43 -42.17
N MET A 181 -18.11 8.20 -41.00
CA MET A 181 -17.80 8.95 -39.78
C MET A 181 -16.39 8.61 -39.26
N ARG A 182 -15.95 7.35 -39.38
CA ARG A 182 -14.58 6.93 -39.06
C ARG A 182 -13.54 7.54 -39.99
N GLU A 183 -13.84 7.63 -41.28
CA GLU A 183 -12.95 8.31 -42.23
C GLU A 183 -12.82 9.81 -41.92
N TYR A 184 -13.91 10.44 -41.46
CA TYR A 184 -13.91 11.84 -41.05
C TYR A 184 -13.11 12.07 -39.76
N THR A 185 -13.38 11.30 -38.69
CA THR A 185 -12.70 11.47 -37.40
C THR A 185 -11.21 11.19 -37.48
N ASN A 186 -10.76 10.29 -38.36
CA ASN A 186 -9.34 10.04 -38.64
C ASN A 186 -8.59 11.24 -39.23
N LYS A 187 -9.29 12.26 -39.75
CA LYS A 187 -8.67 13.49 -40.29
C LYS A 187 -8.53 14.60 -39.25
N LEU A 188 -9.15 14.43 -38.09
CA LEU A 188 -9.10 15.38 -37.00
C LEU A 188 -7.91 15.07 -36.08
N SER A 189 -7.30 16.12 -35.54
CA SER A 189 -6.34 15.93 -34.45
C SER A 189 -7.05 15.45 -33.18
N ARG A 190 -6.30 14.87 -32.25
CA ARG A 190 -6.83 14.37 -30.97
C ARG A 190 -7.66 15.45 -30.25
N VAL A 191 -7.14 16.67 -30.13
CA VAL A 191 -7.85 17.82 -29.53
C VAL A 191 -9.13 18.19 -30.29
N GLN A 192 -9.11 18.20 -31.62
CA GLN A 192 -10.28 18.49 -32.45
C GLN A 192 -11.38 17.44 -32.27
N SER A 193 -11.01 16.16 -32.20
CA SER A 193 -11.95 15.08 -31.96
C SER A 193 -12.60 15.22 -30.58
N VAL A 194 -11.85 15.56 -29.52
CA VAL A 194 -12.42 15.70 -28.17
C VAL A 194 -13.44 16.84 -28.15
N ILE A 195 -13.09 17.98 -28.76
CA ILE A 195 -14.01 19.12 -28.89
C ILE A 195 -15.29 18.69 -29.62
N LEU A 196 -15.19 17.91 -30.70
CA LEU A 196 -16.35 17.42 -31.44
C LEU A 196 -17.27 16.54 -30.58
N HIS A 197 -16.73 15.61 -29.78
CA HIS A 197 -17.55 14.77 -28.89
C HIS A 197 -18.21 15.58 -27.79
N MET A 198 -17.47 16.50 -27.14
CA MET A 198 -18.06 17.37 -26.14
C MET A 198 -19.19 18.24 -26.71
N LEU A 199 -19.06 18.69 -27.96
CA LEU A 199 -20.15 19.38 -28.65
C LEU A 199 -21.35 18.46 -28.93
N ALA A 200 -21.10 17.19 -29.28
CA ALA A 200 -22.17 16.20 -29.48
C ALA A 200 -22.91 15.86 -28.17
N ASP A 201 -22.19 15.86 -27.05
CA ASP A 201 -22.73 15.64 -25.70
C ASP A 201 -23.42 16.89 -25.11
N GLY A 202 -23.40 18.02 -25.84
CA GLY A 202 -24.14 19.24 -25.47
C GLY A 202 -23.38 20.24 -24.60
N PHE A 203 -22.08 20.07 -24.40
CA PHE A 203 -21.26 21.03 -23.65
C PHE A 203 -21.13 22.37 -24.39
N ASN A 204 -21.11 23.46 -23.62
CA ASN A 204 -20.91 24.82 -24.16
C ASN A 204 -19.42 25.21 -24.24
N GLU A 205 -19.11 26.34 -24.91
CA GLU A 205 -17.72 26.79 -25.11
C GLU A 205 -16.95 26.98 -23.79
N GLU A 206 -17.57 27.56 -22.77
CA GLU A 206 -16.91 27.83 -21.49
C GLU A 206 -16.56 26.53 -20.77
N GLU A 207 -17.47 25.55 -20.78
CA GLU A 207 -17.25 24.22 -20.21
C GLU A 207 -16.14 23.47 -20.94
N ILE A 208 -16.07 23.56 -22.27
CA ILE A 208 -15.03 22.91 -23.07
C ILE A 208 -13.66 23.53 -22.78
N LEU A 209 -13.57 24.86 -22.70
CA LEU A 209 -12.31 25.55 -22.37
C LEU A 209 -11.82 25.18 -20.96
N GLN A 210 -12.74 25.10 -19.99
CA GLN A 210 -12.41 24.72 -18.62
C GLN A 210 -11.97 23.26 -18.51
N ASN A 211 -12.73 22.33 -19.08
CA ASN A 211 -12.46 20.89 -18.98
C ASN A 211 -11.19 20.46 -19.72
N LEU A 212 -10.88 21.10 -20.86
CA LEU A 212 -9.69 20.76 -21.65
C LEU A 212 -8.47 21.62 -21.34
N HIS A 213 -8.61 22.67 -20.51
CA HIS A 213 -7.55 23.62 -20.20
C HIS A 213 -6.85 24.19 -21.44
N ILE A 214 -7.61 24.46 -22.51
CA ILE A 214 -7.09 25.01 -23.77
C ILE A 214 -7.40 26.50 -23.93
N SER A 215 -6.64 27.19 -24.77
CA SER A 215 -6.91 28.59 -25.09
C SER A 215 -8.10 28.76 -26.04
N LYS A 216 -8.79 29.90 -25.96
CA LYS A 216 -9.85 30.27 -26.90
C LYS A 216 -9.38 30.30 -28.36
N SER A 217 -8.12 30.66 -28.60
CA SER A 217 -7.53 30.61 -29.96
C SER A 217 -7.47 29.17 -30.47
N LEU A 218 -6.96 28.24 -29.66
CA LEU A 218 -6.84 26.83 -30.02
C LEU A 218 -8.21 26.18 -30.24
N TYR A 219 -9.19 26.52 -29.40
CA TYR A 219 -10.58 26.10 -29.58
C TYR A 219 -11.17 26.57 -30.92
N ASN A 220 -11.02 27.86 -31.25
CA ASN A 220 -11.54 28.44 -32.49
C ASN A 220 -10.89 27.83 -33.74
N ASP A 221 -9.57 27.61 -33.72
CA ASP A 221 -8.87 26.99 -34.85
C ASP A 221 -9.25 25.52 -35.00
N SER A 222 -9.48 24.83 -33.87
CA SER A 222 -10.03 23.47 -33.87
C SER A 222 -11.44 23.42 -34.46
N LEU A 223 -12.32 24.37 -34.10
CA LEU A 223 -13.67 24.49 -34.69
C LEU A 223 -13.62 24.72 -36.20
N LYS A 224 -12.69 25.53 -36.70
CA LYS A 224 -12.51 25.74 -38.16
C LYS A 224 -12.13 24.43 -38.86
N ALA A 225 -11.26 23.63 -38.25
CA ALA A 225 -10.83 22.34 -38.81
C ALA A 225 -11.97 21.30 -38.79
N ILE A 226 -12.73 21.24 -37.70
CA ILE A 226 -13.92 20.38 -37.55
C ILE A 226 -14.95 20.71 -38.63
N ARG A 227 -15.23 22.00 -38.84
CA ARG A 227 -16.22 22.50 -39.82
C ARG A 227 -15.68 22.60 -41.25
N ASN A 228 -14.42 22.24 -41.50
CA ASN A 228 -13.81 22.41 -42.81
C ASN A 228 -14.58 21.61 -43.87
N ASN A 229 -14.98 22.28 -44.96
CA ASN A 229 -15.79 21.70 -46.01
C ASN A 229 -15.08 20.50 -46.68
N THR A 230 -13.76 20.57 -46.83
CA THR A 230 -12.93 19.47 -47.36
C THR A 230 -13.02 18.21 -46.48
N ASN A 231 -13.13 18.37 -45.16
CA ASN A 231 -13.25 17.27 -44.21
C ASN A 231 -14.69 16.76 -44.13
N THR A 232 -15.66 17.66 -44.04
CA THR A 232 -17.10 17.33 -43.86
C THR A 232 -17.78 16.82 -45.13
N ARG A 233 -17.17 16.98 -46.32
CA ARG A 233 -17.72 16.48 -47.59
C ARG A 233 -17.99 14.97 -47.58
N ILE A 234 -17.17 14.18 -46.88
CA ILE A 234 -17.34 12.72 -46.80
C ILE A 234 -18.63 12.34 -46.07
N LEU A 235 -19.05 13.15 -45.11
CA LEU A 235 -20.30 12.95 -44.36
C LEU A 235 -21.56 13.30 -45.17
N ARG A 236 -21.41 13.97 -46.32
CA ARG A 236 -22.51 14.49 -47.16
C ARG A 236 -22.74 13.66 -48.43
N ARG A 237 -21.99 12.58 -48.63
CA ARG A 237 -21.93 11.86 -49.92
C ARG A 237 -23.09 10.87 -50.14
N ASP A 238 -23.92 10.64 -49.14
CA ASP A 238 -25.02 9.66 -49.13
C ASP A 238 -26.43 10.29 -49.11
N TYR A 239 -26.60 11.50 -49.66
CA TYR A 239 -27.91 12.10 -49.95
C TYR A 239 -28.03 12.49 -51.43
#